data_AF-A0A7K3LE89-F1
#
_entry.id   AF-A0A7K3LE89-F1
#
_cell.length_a   1.000
_cell.length_b   1.000
_cell.length_c   1.000
_cell.angle_alpha   90.00
_cell.angle_beta   90.00
_cell.angle_gamma   90.00
#
_symmetry.space_group_name_H-M   'P 1'
#
loop_
_entity.id
_entity.type
_entity.pdbx_description
1 polymer ?
#
loop_
_entity_poly.entity_id
_entity_poly.type
_entity_poly.pdbx_seq_one_letter_code
_entity_poly.pdbx_strand_id
1 'polypeptide(L)'
;MTATADAQSRPELVGLDEAARDRVSELVTVRGGRCAACGGTEFEIGQALYLGFLFLDEDDDAYLVALTCREASCPQPRTAIRLHHKEFLAR
;
A
#
# COMPACT_ATOMS: atom_id res chain seq x y z
N MET A 1 -19.23 -16.14 -12.36
CA MET A 1 -18.57 -16.87 -11.26
C MET A 1 -17.83 -15.84 -10.41
N THR A 2 -18.53 -15.28 -9.43
CA THR A 2 -17.97 -14.27 -8.52
C THR A 2 -17.17 -15.04 -7.50
N ALA A 3 -15.84 -14.95 -7.56
CA ALA A 3 -15.02 -15.36 -6.44
C ALA A 3 -15.28 -14.34 -5.31
N THR A 4 -16.27 -14.62 -4.48
CA THR A 4 -16.26 -14.15 -3.09
C THR A 4 -15.06 -14.84 -2.48
N ALA A 5 -13.88 -14.24 -2.62
CA ALA A 5 -12.80 -14.51 -1.71
C ALA A 5 -13.40 -14.17 -0.35
N ASP A 6 -13.72 -15.21 0.41
CA ASP A 6 -14.00 -15.15 1.82
C ASP A 6 -12.96 -14.18 2.39
N ALA A 7 -13.42 -12.97 2.71
CA ALA A 7 -12.60 -11.90 3.28
C ALA A 7 -12.33 -12.30 4.72
N GLN A 8 -11.62 -13.42 4.89
CA GLN A 8 -11.01 -13.80 6.14
C GLN A 8 -10.12 -12.63 6.47
N SER A 9 -10.58 -11.85 7.45
CA SER A 9 -9.85 -10.72 8.00
C SER A 9 -8.47 -11.23 8.34
N ARG A 10 -7.50 -10.96 7.47
CA ARG A 10 -6.10 -11.28 7.68
C ARG A 10 -5.65 -10.40 8.84
N PRO A 11 -5.52 -10.92 10.07
CA PRO A 11 -5.32 -10.09 11.25
C PRO A 11 -4.00 -9.29 11.18
N GLU A 12 -3.07 -9.72 10.33
CA GLU A 12 -1.82 -9.02 10.04
C GLU A 12 -1.99 -7.77 9.17
N LEU A 13 -3.15 -7.58 8.51
CA LEU A 13 -3.42 -6.41 7.70
C LEU A 13 -4.11 -5.30 8.48
N VAL A 14 -3.55 -4.12 8.38
CA VAL A 14 -4.12 -2.88 8.92
C VAL A 14 -4.96 -2.20 7.83
N GLY A 15 -6.24 -2.00 8.14
CA GLY A 15 -7.12 -1.16 7.31
C GLY A 15 -6.78 0.31 7.44
N LEU A 16 -6.81 1.04 6.32
CA LEU A 16 -6.55 2.48 6.30
C LEU A 16 -7.87 3.26 6.24
N ASP A 17 -7.98 4.32 7.04
CA ASP A 17 -9.05 5.31 6.89
C ASP A 17 -8.77 6.25 5.71
N GLU A 18 -9.73 7.11 5.37
CA GLU A 18 -9.61 8.03 4.22
C GLU A 18 -8.41 8.98 4.38
N ALA A 19 -8.25 9.58 5.57
CA ALA A 19 -7.13 10.48 5.85
C ALA A 19 -5.76 9.79 5.75
N ALA A 20 -5.65 8.52 6.15
CA ALA A 20 -4.42 7.74 5.97
C ALA A 20 -4.18 7.41 4.49
N ARG A 21 -5.23 7.07 3.71
CA ARG A 21 -5.10 6.86 2.26
C ARG A 21 -4.64 8.12 1.54
N ASP A 22 -5.17 9.29 1.91
CA ASP A 22 -4.77 10.57 1.33
C ASP A 22 -3.29 10.86 1.60
N ARG A 23 -2.84 10.66 2.85
CA ARG A 23 -1.42 10.78 3.21
C ARG A 23 -0.53 9.83 2.41
N VAL A 24 -0.93 8.58 2.22
CA VAL A 24 -0.18 7.63 1.35
C VAL A 24 -0.15 8.12 -0.10
N SER A 25 -1.27 8.59 -0.64
CA SER A 25 -1.35 9.11 -2.01
C SER A 25 -0.41 10.32 -2.22
N GLU A 26 -0.38 11.23 -1.26
CA GLU A 26 0.56 12.35 -1.25
C GLU A 26 2.01 11.87 -1.21
N LEU A 27 2.34 10.92 -0.32
CA LEU A 27 3.69 10.35 -0.22
C LEU A 27 4.13 9.65 -1.51
N VAL A 28 3.24 8.92 -2.18
CA VAL A 28 3.52 8.33 -3.50
C VAL A 28 3.87 9.43 -4.50
N THR A 29 3.12 10.52 -4.52
CA THR A 29 3.35 11.66 -5.42
C THR A 29 4.67 12.36 -5.11
N VAL A 30 4.93 12.72 -3.85
CA VAL A 30 6.14 13.43 -3.39
C VAL A 30 7.40 12.60 -3.65
N ARG A 31 7.33 11.28 -3.49
CA ARG A 31 8.45 10.37 -3.78
C ARG A 31 8.59 10.02 -5.27
N GLY A 32 7.77 10.60 -6.14
CA GLY A 32 7.82 10.36 -7.59
C GLY A 32 7.40 8.94 -7.99
N GLY A 33 6.52 8.31 -7.22
CA GLY A 33 6.04 6.96 -7.42
C GLY A 33 5.38 6.77 -8.79
N ARG A 34 5.95 5.86 -9.57
CA ARG A 34 5.43 5.46 -10.88
C ARG A 34 5.32 3.96 -10.94
N CYS A 35 4.33 3.47 -11.67
CA CYS A 35 4.18 2.04 -11.88
C CYS A 35 5.37 1.54 -12.70
N ALA A 36 6.12 0.57 -12.18
CA ALA A 36 7.28 0.03 -12.88
C ALA A 36 6.91 -0.65 -14.21
N ALA A 37 5.65 -1.07 -14.38
CA ALA A 37 5.20 -1.80 -15.55
C ALA A 37 4.69 -0.91 -16.69
N CYS A 38 3.95 0.16 -16.39
CA CYS A 38 3.34 1.04 -17.41
C CYS A 38 3.72 2.53 -17.29
N GLY A 39 4.42 2.93 -16.22
CA GLY A 39 4.79 4.33 -15.96
C GLY A 39 3.67 5.21 -15.40
N GLY A 40 2.45 4.69 -15.21
CA GLY A 40 1.32 5.42 -14.64
C GLY A 40 1.58 5.92 -13.22
N THR A 41 0.95 7.02 -12.84
CA THR A 41 1.14 7.71 -11.54
C THR A 41 -0.07 7.57 -10.62
N GLU A 42 -1.19 7.03 -11.12
CA GLU A 42 -2.41 6.88 -10.34
C GLU A 42 -2.51 5.49 -9.73
N PHE A 43 -2.68 5.45 -8.41
CA PHE A 43 -2.78 4.23 -7.62
C PHE A 43 -4.02 4.26 -6.72
N GLU A 44 -4.69 3.12 -6.63
CA GLU A 44 -5.59 2.82 -5.54
C GLU A 44 -4.79 2.34 -4.32
N ILE A 45 -5.12 2.88 -3.14
CA ILE A 45 -4.46 2.56 -1.87
C ILE A 45 -5.23 1.45 -1.13
N GLY A 46 -4.57 0.32 -0.93
CA GLY A 46 -5.10 -0.84 -0.23
C GLY A 46 -4.78 -0.87 1.27
N GLN A 47 -4.72 -2.07 1.83
CA GLN A 47 -4.36 -2.30 3.23
C GLN A 47 -2.84 -2.23 3.44
N ALA A 48 -2.42 -2.04 4.69
CA ALA A 48 -1.02 -2.06 5.09
C ALA A 48 -0.66 -3.36 5.84
N LEU A 49 0.57 -3.82 5.67
CA LEU A 49 1.16 -4.96 6.41
C LEU A 49 2.32 -4.44 7.26
N TYR A 50 2.29 -4.68 8.56
CA TYR A 50 3.40 -4.34 9.45
C TYR A 50 4.58 -5.29 9.25
N LEU A 51 5.80 -4.74 9.14
CA LEU A 51 7.03 -5.49 8.84
C LEU A 51 7.90 -5.79 10.06
N GLY A 52 7.81 -4.98 11.12
CA GLY A 52 8.79 -4.95 12.23
C GLY A 52 8.93 -6.24 13.05
N PHE A 53 8.05 -7.23 12.89
CA PHE A 53 8.23 -8.56 13.49
C PHE A 53 8.75 -9.62 12.50
N LEU A 54 8.49 -9.44 11.20
CA LEU A 54 8.73 -10.47 10.19
C LEU A 54 10.14 -10.42 9.59
N PHE A 55 10.83 -9.29 9.74
CA PHE A 55 12.14 -9.06 9.13
C PHE A 55 13.08 -8.42 10.15
N LEU A 56 14.15 -9.13 10.52
CA LEU A 56 15.09 -8.73 11.58
C LEU A 56 15.86 -7.43 11.29
N ASP A 57 15.90 -6.98 10.02
CA ASP A 57 16.58 -5.78 9.56
C ASP A 57 15.63 -4.62 9.21
N GLU A 58 14.30 -4.79 9.37
CA GLU A 58 13.36 -3.72 9.13
C GLU A 58 13.17 -2.85 10.37
N ASP A 59 13.00 -1.53 10.18
CA ASP A 59 12.71 -0.62 11.28
C ASP A 59 11.41 -1.03 12.00
N ASP A 60 11.40 -0.88 13.33
CA ASP A 60 10.29 -1.27 14.23
C ASP A 60 8.96 -0.57 13.92
N ASP A 61 8.92 0.39 13.01
CA ASP A 61 7.70 1.10 12.58
C ASP A 61 7.43 0.99 11.07
N ALA A 62 8.04 0.03 10.37
CA ALA A 62 7.90 -0.15 8.93
C ALA A 62 6.61 -0.92 8.52
N TYR A 63 6.00 -0.48 7.43
CA TYR A 63 4.82 -1.07 6.80
C TYR A 63 5.00 -1.19 5.29
N LEU A 64 4.45 -2.23 4.69
CA LEU A 64 4.13 -2.27 3.25
C LEU A 64 2.68 -1.87 3.04
N VAL A 65 2.45 -0.77 2.32
CA VAL A 65 1.11 -0.36 1.91
C VAL A 65 0.86 -0.84 0.48
N ALA A 66 -0.22 -1.59 0.28
CA ALA A 66 -0.59 -2.11 -1.03
C ALA A 66 -1.02 -0.99 -1.98
N LEU A 67 -0.50 -1.02 -3.21
CA LEU A 67 -0.84 -0.09 -4.29
C LEU A 67 -1.34 -0.89 -5.50
N THR A 68 -2.45 -0.45 -6.10
CA THR A 68 -2.93 -0.98 -7.38
C THR A 68 -2.94 0.13 -8.41
N CYS A 69 -2.12 0.01 -9.46
CA CYS A 69 -2.13 0.94 -10.59
C CYS A 69 -3.52 0.95 -11.24
N ARG A 70 -4.05 2.15 -11.49
CA ARG A 70 -5.38 2.34 -12.08
C ARG A 70 -5.42 2.19 -13.60
N GLU A 71 -4.26 2.13 -14.26
CA GLU A 71 -4.18 1.92 -15.71
C GLU A 71 -4.72 0.53 -16.07
N ALA A 72 -5.84 0.49 -16.81
CA ALA A 72 -6.55 -0.75 -17.12
C ALA A 72 -5.72 -1.73 -17.97
N SER A 73 -4.79 -1.19 -18.78
CA SER A 73 -3.88 -1.97 -19.62
C SER A 73 -2.58 -2.37 -18.91
N CYS A 74 -2.43 -2.07 -17.62
CA CYS A 74 -1.19 -2.35 -16.90
C CYS A 74 -0.95 -3.87 -16.77
N PRO A 75 0.19 -4.40 -17.26
CA PRO A 75 0.44 -5.84 -17.23
C PRO A 75 0.79 -6.36 -15.82
N GLN A 76 1.19 -5.47 -14.91
CA GLN A 76 1.47 -5.80 -13.51
C GLN A 76 0.99 -4.65 -12.59
N PRO A 77 -0.32 -4.57 -12.30
CA PRO A 77 -0.90 -3.41 -11.62
C PRO A 77 -0.63 -3.40 -10.12
N ARG A 78 -0.33 -4.55 -9.50
CA ARG A 78 -0.14 -4.66 -8.04
C ARG A 78 1.31 -4.43 -7.66
N THR A 79 1.53 -3.50 -6.74
CA THR A 79 2.82 -3.21 -6.12
C THR A 79 2.60 -2.78 -4.66
N ALA A 80 3.65 -2.36 -3.97
CA ALA A 80 3.57 -1.80 -2.63
C ALA A 80 4.59 -0.68 -2.44
N ILE A 81 4.34 0.18 -1.46
CA ILE A 81 5.29 1.19 -0.97
C ILE A 81 5.64 0.90 0.48
N ARG A 82 6.92 1.00 0.82
CA ARG A 82 7.39 0.93 2.21
C ARG A 82 7.29 2.31 2.87
N LEU A 83 6.57 2.38 3.98
CA LEU A 83 6.35 3.58 4.78
C LEU A 83 6.52 3.29 6.26
N HIS A 84 6.88 4.30 7.03
CA HIS A 84 6.89 4.24 8.49
C HIS A 84 5.55 4.69 9.08
N HIS A 85 5.18 4.18 10.25
CA HIS A 85 3.93 4.52 10.96
C HIS A 85 3.67 6.03 11.00
N LYS A 86 4.70 6.81 11.36
CA LYS A 86 4.65 8.27 11.50
C LYS A 86 4.34 9.02 10.21
N GLU A 87 4.52 8.38 9.06
CA GLU A 87 4.33 9.04 7.77
C GLU A 87 2.85 9.06 7.34
N PHE A 88 2.04 8.09 7.77
CA PHE A 88 0.66 7.95 7.27
C PHE A 88 -0.38 7.55 8.32
N LEU A 89 0.01 7.00 9.47
CA LEU A 89 -0.90 6.63 10.56
C LEU A 89 -0.88 7.63 11.73
N ALA A 90 0.22 8.37 11.94
CA ALA A 90 0.27 9.39 12.98
C ALA A 90 -0.65 10.58 12.65
N ARG A 91 -1.58 10.89 13.55
CA ARG A 91 -2.54 11.99 13.43
C ARG A 91 -1.88 13.36 13.58
#